data_AF-A0A176S0R5-F1
#
_entry.id   AF-A0A176S0R5-F1
#
_cell.length_a   1.000
_cell.length_b   1.000
_cell.length_c   1.000
_cell.angle_alpha   90.00
_cell.angle_beta   90.00
_cell.angle_gamma   90.00
#
_symmetry.space_group_name_H-M   'P 1'
#
loop_
_entity.id
_entity.type
_entity.pdbx_description
1 polymer ?
#
loop_
_entity_poly.entity_id
_entity_poly.type
_entity_poly.pdbx_seq_one_letter_code
_entity_poly.pdbx_strand_id
1 'polypeptide(L)' 'MKEGAKWQLFIPPDLAYGKRGAGNKIGANATLIFDIELISIEE' A
#
# COMPACT_ATOMS: atom_id res chain seq x y z
N MET A 1 10.10 -7.79 -8.09
CA MET A 1 9.65 -6.75 -9.04
C MET A 1 10.89 -6.21 -9.74
N LYS A 2 10.81 -5.78 -11.01
CA LYS A 2 11.97 -5.21 -11.72
C LYS A 2 11.96 -3.69 -11.55
N GLU A 3 13.14 -3.09 -11.44
CA GLU A 3 13.30 -1.63 -11.45
C GLU A 3 12.62 -1.01 -12.68
N GLY A 4 12.01 0.16 -12.50
CA GLY A 4 11.17 0.85 -13.46
C GLY A 4 9.73 0.31 -13.59
N ALA A 5 9.37 -0.79 -12.92
CA ALA A 5 8.00 -1.31 -12.98
C ALA A 5 7.01 -0.39 -12.24
N LYS A 6 5.82 -0.18 -12.84
CA LYS A 6 4.71 0.60 -12.27
C LYS A 6 3.49 -0.28 -12.06
N TRP A 7 3.09 -0.47 -10.81
CA TRP A 7 1.98 -1.37 -10.44
C TRP A 7 0.93 -0.62 -9.62
N GLN A 8 -0.32 -1.08 -9.75
CA GLN A 8 -1.39 -0.70 -8.85
C GLN A 8 -1.65 -1.85 -7.87
N LEU A 9 -1.41 -1.61 -6.58
CA LEU A 9 -1.60 -2.58 -5.53
C LEU A 9 -2.91 -2.35 -4.81
N PHE A 10 -3.70 -3.42 -4.67
CA PHE A 10 -4.92 -3.45 -3.86
C PHE A 10 -4.60 -4.21 -2.58
N ILE A 11 -4.47 -3.48 -1.47
CA ILE A 11 -4.03 -4.03 -0.19
C ILE A 11 -5.26 -4.17 0.71
N PRO A 12 -5.68 -5.41 1.02
CA PRO A 12 -6.79 -5.63 1.92
C PRO A 12 -6.42 -5.19 3.35
N PRO A 13 -7.41 -4.92 4.21
CA PRO A 13 -7.17 -4.21 5.46
C PRO A 13 -6.27 -4.95 6.45
N ASP A 14 -6.28 -6.29 6.42
CA ASP A 14 -5.44 -7.18 7.22
C ASP A 14 -3.95 -7.08 6.89
N LEU A 15 -3.61 -6.68 5.65
CA LEU A 15 -2.26 -6.36 5.21
C LEU A 15 -1.94 -4.85 5.28
N ALA A 16 -2.89 -4.02 5.73
CA ALA A 16 -2.77 -2.57 5.88
C ALA A 16 -2.92 -2.13 7.35
N TYR A 17 -3.83 -1.20 7.65
CA TYR A 17 -4.02 -0.66 9.01
C TYR A 17 -5.10 -1.37 9.85
N GLY A 18 -5.73 -2.41 9.29
CA GLY A 18 -6.70 -3.26 9.96
C GLY A 18 -7.84 -2.50 10.65
N LYS A 19 -8.34 -3.07 11.75
CA LYS A 19 -9.44 -2.48 12.54
C LYS A 19 -9.10 -1.14 13.19
N ARG A 20 -7.81 -0.85 13.38
CA ARG A 20 -7.37 0.38 14.05
C ARG A 20 -7.41 1.59 13.11
N GLY A 21 -7.19 1.37 11.80
CA GLY A 21 -7.00 2.48 10.87
C GLY A 21 -5.74 3.30 11.20
N ALA A 22 -5.65 4.51 10.62
CA ALA A 22 -4.53 5.42 10.85
C ALA A 22 -5.02 6.86 11.07
N GLY A 23 -5.13 7.22 12.35
CA GLY A 23 -5.58 8.55 12.78
C GLY A 23 -6.91 8.94 12.13
N ASN A 24 -7.01 10.19 11.67
CA ASN A 24 -8.23 10.71 11.04
C ASN A 24 -8.25 10.54 9.51
N LYS A 25 -7.19 9.94 8.92
CA LYS A 25 -7.02 9.86 7.46
C LYS A 25 -7.46 8.52 6.89
N ILE A 26 -7.32 7.44 7.65
CA ILE A 26 -7.64 6.08 7.19
C ILE A 26 -8.57 5.43 8.19
N GLY A 27 -9.78 5.10 7.75
CA GLY A 27 -10.80 4.45 8.56
C GLY A 27 -10.46 3.00 8.92
N ALA A 28 -11.17 2.47 9.91
CA ALA A 28 -11.08 1.06 10.28
C ALA A 28 -11.48 0.14 9.11
N ASN A 29 -10.70 -0.93 8.91
CA ASN A 29 -10.91 -1.93 7.86
C ASN A 29 -10.96 -1.35 6.42
N ALA A 30 -10.30 -0.22 6.17
CA ALA A 30 -10.20 0.33 4.82
C ALA A 30 -9.28 -0.53 3.94
N THR A 31 -9.74 -0.84 2.72
CA THR A 31 -8.87 -1.39 1.67
C THR A 31 -8.11 -0.23 1.02
N LEU A 32 -6.82 -0.39 0.82
CA LEU A 32 -5.97 0.65 0.25
C LEU A 32 -5.60 0.32 -1.19
N ILE A 33 -5.54 1.35 -2.02
CA ILE A 33 -5.12 1.25 -3.40
C ILE A 33 -3.90 2.17 -3.56
N PHE A 34 -2.78 1.61 -4.00
CA PHE A 34 -1.54 2.34 -4.19
C PHE A 34 -1.07 2.22 -5.64
N ASP A 35 -0.69 3.34 -6.22
CA ASP A 35 0.11 3.37 -7.44
C ASP A 35 1.58 3.46 -7.05
N ILE A 36 2.35 2.43 -7.37
CA ILE A 36 3.75 2.29 -6.98
C ILE A 36 4.63 2.22 -8.22
N GLU A 37 5.73 2.96 -8.19
CA GLU A 37 6.84 2.86 -9.13
C GLU A 37 8.10 2.41 -8.39
N LEU A 38 8.68 1.29 -8.81
CA LEU A 38 9.94 0.80 -8.27
C LEU A 38 11.09 1.56 -8.95
N ILE A 39 11.74 2.47 -8.23
CA ILE A 39 12.83 3.28 -8.78
C ILE A 39 14.14 2.48 -8.84
N SER A 40 14.59 1.98 -7.70
CA SER A 40 15.81 1.17 -7.56
C SER A 40 15.71 0.24 -6.35
N ILE A 41 16.55 -0.79 -6.33
CA ILE A 41 16.78 -1.65 -5.16
C ILE A 41 18.23 -1.45 -4.73
N GLU A 42 18.44 -0.93 -3.51
CA GLU A 42 19.76 -0.79 -2.91
C GLU A 42 20.05 -2.01 -2.02
N GLU A 43 21.27 -2.55 -2.10
CA GLU A 43 21.78 -3.65 -1.24
C GLU A 43 22.34 -3.15 0.09
#